data_AF-A0A8H6N912-F1
#
_entry.id   AF-A0A8H6N912-F1
#
_cell.length_a   1.000
_cell.length_b   1.000
_cell.length_c   1.000
_cell.angle_alpha   90.00
_cell.angle_beta   90.00
_cell.angle_gamma   90.00
#
_symmetry.space_group_name_H-M   'P 1'
#
loop_
_entity.id
_entity.type
_entity.pdbx_description
1 polymer ?
#
loop_
_entity_poly.entity_id
_entity_poly.type
_entity_poly.pdbx_seq_one_letter_code
_entity_poly.pdbx_strand_id
1 'polypeptide(L)' 'FCLCQQADGSFNDAATKQACKSKNGNYLQFDDGRHYCGAGVASAGIAGAQPLLLSNCNFKETCNNFGSTGDSNCWAKQ' A
#
# COMPACT_ATOMS: atom_id res chain seq x y z
N PHE A 1 -4.95 0.58 5.00
CA PHE A 1 -4.96 0.45 3.53
C PHE A 1 -4.17 1.60 2.93
N CYS A 2 -3.45 1.37 1.83
CA CYS A 2 -2.70 2.40 1.12
C CYS A 2 -2.85 2.31 -0.40
N LEU A 3 -2.79 3.46 -1.07
CA LEU A 3 -2.71 3.62 -2.51
C LEU A 3 -1.48 4.43 -2.88
N CYS A 4 -0.89 4.13 -4.03
CA CYS A 4 0.05 5.03 -4.69
C CYS A 4 -0.74 6.07 -5.50
N GLN A 5 -0.45 7.35 -5.27
CA GLN A 5 -1.03 8.46 -5.99
C GLN A 5 0.05 9.12 -6.86
N GLN A 6 -0.36 9.66 -8.00
CA GLN A 6 0.48 10.44 -8.88
C GLN A 6 0.40 11.93 -8.52
N ALA A 7 1.32 12.73 -9.07
CA ALA A 7 1.35 14.17 -8.81
C ALA A 7 0.09 14.91 -9.31
N ASP A 8 -0.61 14.37 -10.31
CA ASP A 8 -1.87 14.88 -10.83
C ASP A 8 -3.10 14.47 -9.99
N GLY A 9 -2.88 13.72 -8.91
CA GLY A 9 -3.92 13.22 -8.03
C GLY A 9 -4.59 11.92 -8.49
N SER A 10 -4.22 11.39 -9.66
CA SER A 10 -4.69 10.07 -10.11
C SER A 10 -4.05 8.94 -9.32
N PHE A 11 -4.70 7.78 -9.24
CA PHE A 11 -4.15 6.61 -8.57
C PHE A 11 -3.34 5.74 -9.54
N ASN A 12 -2.23 5.19 -9.06
CA ASN A 12 -1.39 4.28 -9.83
C ASN A 12 -1.54 2.85 -9.27
N ASP A 13 -2.49 2.09 -9.81
CA ASP A 13 -2.75 0.70 -9.42
C ASP A 13 -1.53 -0.21 -9.65
N ALA A 14 -0.77 0.01 -10.73
CA ALA A 14 0.42 -0.78 -11.04
C ALA A 14 1.50 -0.60 -9.95
N ALA A 15 1.80 0.65 -9.58
CA ALA A 15 2.71 0.97 -8.49
C ALA A 15 2.15 0.47 -7.15
N THR A 16 0.84 0.58 -6.91
CA THR A 16 0.20 0.07 -5.69
C THR A 16 0.36 -1.44 -5.55
N LYS A 17 0.17 -2.20 -6.64
CA LYS A 17 0.36 -3.65 -6.67
C LYS A 17 1.79 -4.05 -6.36
N GLN A 18 2.78 -3.38 -6.97
CA GLN A 18 4.20 -3.66 -6.74
C GLN A 18 4.64 -3.25 -5.34
N ALA A 19 4.26 -2.06 -4.88
CA ALA A 19 4.53 -1.59 -3.52
C ALA A 19 3.92 -2.52 -2.48
N CYS A 20 2.70 -2.99 -2.72
CA CYS A 20 2.05 -3.93 -1.82
C CYS A 20 2.76 -5.28 -1.76
N LYS A 21 3.15 -5.83 -2.91
CA LYS A 21 3.93 -7.07 -2.99
C LYS A 21 5.28 -6.93 -2.27
N SER A 22 5.96 -5.79 -2.42
CA SER A 22 7.24 -5.50 -1.77
C SER A 22 7.13 -5.45 -0.25
N LYS A 23 5.99 -5.05 0.29
CA LYS A 23 5.71 -5.00 1.74
C LYS A 23 5.00 -6.24 2.27
N ASN A 24 4.89 -7.33 1.49
CA ASN A 24 4.11 -8.52 1.83
C ASN A 24 2.66 -8.20 2.27
N GLY A 25 2.07 -7.15 1.70
CA GLY A 25 0.68 -6.77 1.93
C GLY A 25 -0.30 -7.52 1.04
N ASN A 26 -1.59 -7.38 1.35
CA ASN A 26 -2.67 -7.94 0.54
C ASN A 26 -3.20 -6.87 -0.42
N TYR A 27 -3.11 -7.14 -1.71
CA TYR A 27 -3.69 -6.30 -2.75
C TYR A 27 -5.18 -6.63 -2.90
N LEU A 28 -6.04 -5.70 -2.50
CA LEU A 28 -7.48 -5.91 -2.35
C LEU A 28 -8.24 -4.92 -3.23
N GLN A 29 -9.16 -5.41 -4.05
CA GLN A 29 -10.11 -4.58 -4.78
C GLN A 29 -11.31 -4.25 -3.88
N PHE A 30 -11.77 -3.00 -3.88
CA PHE A 30 -12.98 -2.59 -3.16
C PHE A 30 -14.08 -2.18 -4.14
N ASP A 31 -15.31 -2.06 -3.64
CA ASP A 31 -16.53 -1.71 -4.39
C ASP A 31 -16.43 -0.44 -5.25
N ASP A 32 -15.57 0.52 -4.90
CA ASP A 32 -15.38 1.73 -5.72
C ASP A 32 -14.48 1.52 -6.95
N GLY A 33 -14.04 0.28 -7.19
CA GLY A 33 -13.22 -0.11 -8.33
C GLY A 33 -11.71 0.08 -8.15
N ARG A 34 -11.27 0.78 -7.09
CA ARG A 34 -9.84 0.96 -6.80
C ARG A 34 -9.25 -0.27 -6.11
N HIS A 35 -7.94 -0.46 -6.26
CA HIS A 35 -7.21 -1.52 -5.59
C HIS A 35 -6.23 -0.97 -4.56
N TYR A 36 -6.28 -1.54 -3.37
CA TYR A 36 -5.60 -1.02 -2.21
C TYR A 36 -4.62 -2.04 -1.68
N CYS A 37 -3.52 -1.55 -1.11
CA CYS A 37 -2.69 -2.36 -0.27
C CYS A 37 -3.25 -2.39 1.15
N GLY A 38 -3.84 -3.51 1.54
CA GLY A 38 -4.08 -3.83 2.95
C GLY A 38 -2.77 -4.29 3.58
N ALA A 39 -2.46 -3.76 4.77
CA ALA A 39 -1.47 -4.40 5.62
C ALA A 39 -2.03 -5.80 5.93
N GLY A 40 -1.49 -6.83 5.28
CA GLY A 40 -1.73 -8.18 5.75
C GLY A 40 -1.19 -8.27 7.17
N VAL A 41 -1.82 -9.08 8.02
CA VAL A 41 -1.08 -9.67 9.14
C VAL A 41 -0.01 -10.54 8.50
N ALA A 42 1.20 -9.99 8.30
CA ALA A 42 2.32 -10.79 7.80
C ALA A 42 2.49 -11.94 8.78
N SER A 43 2.48 -13.16 8.24
CA SER A 43 2.49 -14.43 8.95
C SER A 43 3.24 -14.34 10.28
N ALA A 44 2.52 -14.58 11.38
CA ALA A 44 3.11 -14.68 12.71
C ALA A 44 4.11 -15.85 12.72
N GLY A 45 5.38 -15.55 12.49
CA GLY A 45 6.46 -16.39 13.01
C GLY A 45 6.41 -16.41 14.54
N ILE A 46 7.24 -17.24 15.16
CA ILE A 46 7.32 -17.50 16.61
C ILE A 46 7.47 -16.20 17.46
N ALA A 47 7.72 -15.03 16.85
CA ALA A 47 7.83 -13.72 17.45
C ALA A 47 6.53 -12.87 17.51
N GLY A 48 5.37 -13.42 17.08
CA GLY A 48 4.10 -12.69 17.07
C GLY A 48 3.88 -11.87 15.79
N ALA A 49 2.62 -11.66 15.42
CA ALA A 49 2.25 -10.87 14.24
C ALA A 49 2.67 -9.41 14.45
N GLN A 50 3.69 -8.93 13.73
CA GLN A 50 3.95 -7.50 13.66
C GLN A 50 2.97 -6.89 12.65
N PRO A 51 2.13 -5.92 13.04
CA PRO A 51 1.32 -5.21 12.06
C PRO A 51 2.28 -4.55 11.07
N LEU A 52 2.09 -4.82 9.78
CA LEU A 52 2.73 -4.07 8.71
C LEU A 52 2.22 -2.62 8.83
N LEU A 53 2.98 -1.78 9.52
CA LEU A 53 2.70 -0.36 9.66
C LEU A 53 2.95 0.30 8.30
N LEU A 54 1.95 0.22 7.43
CA LEU A 54 1.91 0.97 6.18
C LEU A 54 1.65 2.44 6.53
N SER A 55 2.72 3.17 6.84
CA SER A 55 2.71 4.62 7.01
C SER A 55 2.82 5.32 5.66
N ASN A 56 2.18 6.49 5.50
CA ASN A 56 2.26 7.29 4.28
C ASN A 56 3.71 7.52 3.84
N CYS A 57 4.61 7.91 4.73
CA CYS A 57 5.99 8.20 4.32
C CYS A 57 6.72 6.96 3.77
N ASN A 58 6.56 5.80 4.41
CA ASN A 58 7.21 4.55 4.01
C ASN A 58 6.58 3.97 2.73
N PHE A 59 5.26 4.08 2.59
CA PHE A 59 4.56 3.61 1.40
C PHE A 59 4.83 4.51 0.20
N LYS A 60 4.90 5.84 0.40
CA LYS A 60 5.31 6.81 -0.62
C LYS A 60 6.66 6.49 -1.24
N GLU A 61 7.69 6.26 -0.43
CA GLU A 61 9.03 5.92 -0.96
C GLU A 61 8.99 4.66 -1.82
N THR A 62 8.19 3.68 -1.39
CA THR A 62 7.99 2.44 -2.15
C THR A 62 7.22 2.70 -3.47
N CYS A 63 6.17 3.52 -3.43
CA CYS A 63 5.43 3.95 -4.62
C CYS A 63 6.31 4.69 -5.63
N ASN A 64 7.19 5.56 -5.14
CA ASN A 64 8.14 6.32 -5.97
C ASN A 64 9.14 5.40 -6.69
N ASN A 65 9.63 4.37 -5.99
CA ASN A 65 10.50 3.36 -6.59
C ASN A 65 9.83 2.57 -7.73
N PHE A 66 8.49 2.50 -7.75
CA PHE A 66 7.70 1.82 -8.78
C PHE A 66 7.01 2.78 -9.76
N GLY A 67 7.45 4.04 -9.80
CA GLY A 67 7.04 5.01 -10.82
C GLY A 67 5.79 5.84 -10.49
N SER A 68 5.25 5.74 -9.27
CA SER A 68 4.26 6.74 -8.80
C SER A 68 5.00 8.02 -8.45
N THR A 69 4.68 9.14 -9.07
CA THR A 69 5.43 10.40 -8.85
C THR A 69 4.85 11.28 -7.74
N GLY A 70 3.73 10.88 -7.15
CA GLY A 70 3.00 11.65 -6.15
C GLY A 70 3.23 11.18 -4.72
N ASP A 71 2.20 11.34 -3.89
CA ASP A 71 2.21 10.85 -2.52
C ASP A 71 1.61 9.44 -2.43
N SER A 72 1.63 8.86 -1.23
CA SER A 72 0.75 7.73 -0.96
C SER A 72 -0.48 8.23 -0.21
N ASN A 73 -1.60 7.54 -0.40
CA ASN A 73 -2.80 7.78 0.37
C ASN A 73 -3.05 6.55 1.23
N CYS A 74 -2.60 6.60 2.49
CA CYS A 74 -2.78 5.58 3.51
C CYS A 74 -3.78 6.03 4.57
N TRP A 75 -4.73 5.17 4.89
CA TRP A 75 -5.68 5.34 5.97
C TRP A 75 -5.93 4.02 6.70
N ALA A 76 -6.24 4.11 7.99
CA ALA A 76 -6.87 3.03 8.71
C ALA A 76 -8.38 3.08 8.40
N LYS A 77 -8.88 2.15 7.57
CA LYS A 77 -10.32 1.83 7.63
C LYS A 77 -10.47 1.03 8.91
N GLN A 78 -11.10 1.63 9.91
CA GLN A 78 -11.63 0.90 11.07
C GLN A 78 -12.73 -0.04 10.60
#